data_AF-A0A3Q3MM20-F1
#
_entry.id   AF-A0A3Q3MM20-F1
#
_cell.length_a   1.000
_cell.length_b   1.000
_cell.length_c   1.000
_cell.angle_alpha   90.00
_cell.angle_beta   90.00
_cell.angle_gamma   90.00
#
_symmetry.space_group_name_H-M   'P 1'
#
loop_
_entity.id
_entity.type
_entity.pdbx_description
1 polymer ?
#
loop_
_entity_poly.entity_id
_entity_poly.type
_entity_poly.pdbx_seq_one_letter_code
_entity_poly.pdbx_strand_id
1 'polypeptide(L)'
;MKQQLELIALGVALTGWISAILTRCLALWKVSGTLENATATLPAYWDGVWLEWDHWDLAHDGSLHCSFYQSLMSLSGSFRTWRALIMASIGAGAFAAVIGGVGAVWFPLRGQVKVFSGALFVLSGILLLIPTAWTCHHTSQPLEGAVLLRRDWGPALYLGWISFSLMLAGGVLSNFLIL
;
A
#
# COMPACT_ATOMS: atom_id res chain seq x y z
N MET A 1 -28.03 14.29 14.12
CA MET A 1 -27.29 13.01 14.26
C MET A 1 -26.72 12.53 12.93
N LYS A 2 -27.50 12.41 11.85
CA LYS A 2 -27.01 11.91 10.54
C LYS A 2 -25.78 12.66 9.99
N GLN A 3 -25.80 14.00 10.00
CA GLN A 3 -24.71 14.82 9.47
C GLN A 3 -23.36 14.66 10.19
N GLN A 4 -23.38 14.36 11.51
CA GLN A 4 -22.16 14.08 12.28
C GLN A 4 -21.55 12.74 11.86
N LEU A 5 -22.40 11.74 11.57
CA LEU A 5 -21.94 10.42 11.15
C LEU A 5 -21.36 10.44 9.72
N GLU A 6 -21.86 11.31 8.83
CA GLU A 6 -21.26 11.55 7.51
C GLU A 6 -19.84 12.12 7.61
N LEU A 7 -19.65 13.10 8.50
CA LEU A 7 -18.34 13.71 8.72
C LEU A 7 -17.35 12.71 9.31
N ILE A 8 -17.80 11.85 10.24
CA ILE A 8 -17.00 10.76 10.79
C ILE A 8 -16.64 9.76 9.68
N ALA A 9 -17.61 9.36 8.84
CA ALA A 9 -17.36 8.44 7.73
C ALA A 9 -16.32 8.98 6.73
N LEU A 10 -16.44 10.26 6.37
CA LEU A 10 -15.45 10.95 5.55
C LEU A 10 -14.09 11.03 6.25
N GLY A 11 -14.05 11.34 7.55
CA GLY A 11 -12.81 11.36 8.33
C GLY A 11 -12.10 10.01 8.39
N VAL A 12 -12.86 8.92 8.57
CA VAL A 12 -12.33 7.55 8.54
C VAL A 12 -11.79 7.19 7.15
N ALA A 13 -12.50 7.56 6.08
CA ALA A 13 -12.04 7.34 4.71
C ALA A 13 -10.76 8.15 4.39
N LEU A 14 -10.69 9.41 4.84
CA LEU A 14 -9.54 10.30 4.66
C LEU A 14 -8.30 9.80 5.41
N THR A 15 -8.46 9.35 6.65
CA THR A 15 -7.36 8.76 7.43
C THR A 15 -6.88 7.46 6.77
N GLY A 16 -7.80 6.64 6.25
CA GLY A 16 -7.47 5.49 5.40
C GLY A 16 -6.67 5.88 4.15
N TRP A 17 -7.03 6.97 3.48
CA TRP A 17 -6.28 7.50 2.33
C TRP A 17 -4.90 8.03 2.67
N ILE A 18 -4.75 8.75 3.79
CA ILE A 18 -3.44 9.20 4.27
C ILE A 18 -2.53 7.99 4.55
N SER A 19 -3.07 6.93 5.18
CA SER A 19 -2.30 5.70 5.42
C SER A 19 -1.90 4.97 4.12
N ALA A 20 -2.69 5.06 3.03
CA ALA A 20 -2.30 4.56 1.70
C ALA A 20 -1.09 5.32 1.14
N ILE A 21 -1.07 6.65 1.30
CA ILE A 21 0.06 7.49 0.89
C ILE A 21 1.30 7.13 1.70
N LEU A 22 1.18 6.97 3.02
CA LEU A 22 2.29 6.54 3.88
C LEU A 22 2.82 5.17 3.46
N THR A 23 1.95 4.20 3.16
CA THR A 23 2.35 2.87 2.68
C THR A 23 3.22 2.94 1.43
N ARG A 24 2.94 3.89 0.55
CA ARG A 24 3.75 4.15 -0.65
C ARG A 24 5.07 4.88 -0.33
N CYS A 25 5.08 5.81 0.61
CA CYS A 25 6.28 6.55 1.01
C CYS A 25 7.24 5.69 1.86
N LEU A 26 6.73 4.69 2.57
CA LEU A 26 7.52 3.80 3.41
C LEU A 26 8.24 2.76 2.54
N ALA A 27 9.57 2.82 2.51
CA ALA A 27 10.46 1.86 1.85
C ALA A 27 10.59 0.51 2.60
N LEU A 28 9.57 0.11 3.37
CA LEU A 28 9.63 -0.99 4.35
C LEU A 28 8.56 -2.06 4.09
N TRP A 29 8.53 -2.60 2.87
CA TRP A 29 7.57 -3.64 2.49
C TRP A 29 7.99 -5.04 2.95
N LYS A 30 9.29 -5.31 3.05
CA LYS A 30 9.83 -6.61 3.48
C LYS A 30 11.05 -6.45 4.37
N VAL A 31 11.12 -7.24 5.44
CA VAL A 31 12.33 -7.38 6.26
C VAL A 31 12.81 -8.82 6.13
N SER A 32 14.02 -9.03 5.63
CA SER A 32 14.64 -10.36 5.55
C SER A 32 15.74 -10.43 6.60
N GLY A 33 15.72 -11.46 7.46
CA GLY A 33 16.71 -11.71 8.50
C GLY A 33 17.33 -13.10 8.37
N THR A 34 18.65 -13.20 8.52
CA THR A 34 19.37 -14.48 8.68
C THR A 34 19.42 -14.85 10.15
N LEU A 35 19.24 -16.14 10.46
CA LEU A 35 19.03 -16.66 11.82
C LEU A 35 20.27 -16.65 12.73
N GLU A 36 21.47 -16.32 12.24
CA GLU A 36 22.73 -16.59 12.98
C GLU A 36 23.50 -15.34 13.47
N ASN A 37 23.11 -14.12 13.11
CA ASN A 37 23.73 -12.92 13.68
C ASN A 37 22.76 -11.73 13.66
N ALA A 38 21.97 -11.61 14.71
CA ALA A 38 20.92 -10.59 14.86
C ALA A 38 21.42 -9.14 15.02
N THR A 39 22.67 -8.80 14.71
CA THR A 39 23.22 -7.46 15.03
C THR A 39 24.23 -6.88 14.03
N ALA A 40 24.66 -7.61 12.99
CA ALA A 40 25.63 -7.06 12.04
C ALA A 40 25.12 -7.22 10.60
N THR A 41 24.76 -6.09 10.02
CA THR A 41 24.63 -5.88 8.57
C THR A 41 23.71 -6.86 7.84
N LEU A 42 22.41 -6.83 8.18
CA LEU A 42 21.42 -7.27 7.20
C LEU A 42 21.37 -6.19 6.11
N PRO A 43 21.62 -6.51 4.83
CA PRO A 43 21.23 -5.61 3.76
C PRO A 43 19.71 -5.52 3.84
N ALA A 44 19.22 -4.46 4.49
CA ALA A 44 17.85 -4.04 4.35
C ALA A 44 17.64 -3.88 2.84
N TYR A 45 16.95 -4.85 2.25
CA TYR A 45 16.64 -4.79 0.84
C TYR A 45 15.50 -3.79 0.70
N TRP A 46 15.92 -2.53 0.59
CA TRP A 46 15.05 -1.38 0.39
C TRP A 46 14.50 -1.44 -1.03
N ASP A 47 13.52 -2.30 -1.28
CA ASP A 47 12.73 -2.19 -2.51
C ASP A 47 11.72 -1.04 -2.35
N GLY A 48 12.25 0.13 -2.00
CA GLY A 48 11.58 1.39 -2.11
C GLY A 48 11.72 1.80 -3.56
N VAL A 49 10.60 1.82 -4.26
CA VAL A 49 10.37 2.29 -5.64
C VAL A 49 11.00 3.68 -5.99
N TRP A 50 11.74 4.32 -5.08
CA TRP A 50 12.24 5.69 -5.14
C TRP A 50 13.70 5.89 -4.70
N LEU A 51 14.44 4.87 -4.26
CA LEU A 51 15.82 5.09 -3.76
C LEU A 51 16.77 3.95 -4.16
N GLU A 52 17.14 3.92 -5.44
CA GLU A 52 18.42 3.32 -5.82
C GLU A 52 19.48 4.36 -5.45
N TRP A 53 20.08 4.25 -4.25
CA TRP A 53 21.34 4.97 -4.00
C TRP A 53 22.43 4.19 -4.72
N ASP A 54 22.57 4.53 -5.99
CA ASP A 54 23.71 4.23 -6.83
C ASP A 54 24.94 4.93 -6.24
N HIS A 55 25.57 4.30 -5.23
CA HIS A 55 27.00 4.32 -4.90
C HIS A 55 27.24 3.74 -3.50
N TRP A 56 27.73 2.51 -3.41
CA TRP A 56 29.10 2.23 -2.96
C TRP A 56 29.34 0.72 -3.04
N ASP A 57 29.88 0.32 -4.19
CA ASP A 57 30.76 -0.85 -4.23
C ASP A 57 31.89 -0.62 -3.23
N LEU A 58 32.09 -1.54 -2.29
CA LEU A 58 33.44 -2.01 -1.92
C LEU A 58 33.28 -3.26 -1.07
N ALA A 59 33.73 -4.39 -1.61
CA ALA A 59 33.89 -5.70 -0.98
C ALA A 59 32.66 -6.63 -0.94
N HIS A 60 32.41 -7.38 -2.03
CA HIS A 60 32.89 -8.78 -2.11
C HIS A 60 32.34 -9.51 -3.36
N ASP A 61 33.28 -10.03 -4.15
CA ASP A 61 33.24 -11.25 -4.97
C ASP A 61 31.89 -11.69 -5.61
N GLY A 62 31.61 -11.12 -6.79
CA GLY A 62 31.65 -11.89 -8.04
C GLY A 62 30.50 -12.81 -8.46
N SER A 63 29.55 -13.20 -7.59
CA SER A 63 28.50 -14.16 -8.00
C SER A 63 27.04 -13.78 -7.71
N LEU A 64 26.79 -12.83 -6.80
CA LEU A 64 25.42 -12.46 -6.40
C LEU A 64 24.74 -11.43 -7.31
N HIS A 65 25.50 -10.62 -8.05
CA HIS A 65 24.96 -9.54 -8.89
C HIS A 65 24.20 -10.02 -10.13
N CYS A 66 24.53 -11.20 -10.70
CA CYS A 66 23.91 -11.67 -11.94
C CYS A 66 22.49 -12.22 -11.71
N SER A 67 22.27 -12.96 -10.61
CA SER A 67 20.95 -13.49 -10.25
C SER A 67 19.97 -12.42 -9.77
N PHE A 68 20.49 -11.38 -9.12
CA PHE A 68 19.69 -10.27 -8.62
C PHE A 68 19.19 -9.37 -9.77
N TYR A 69 20.06 -9.05 -10.73
CA TYR A 69 19.70 -8.27 -11.91
C TYR A 69 18.75 -9.04 -12.86
N GLN A 70 18.93 -10.35 -13.04
CA GLN A 70 17.97 -11.19 -13.79
C GLN A 70 16.60 -11.28 -13.10
N SER A 71 16.56 -11.35 -11.77
CA SER A 71 15.29 -11.34 -11.01
C SER A 71 14.59 -9.98 -11.14
N LEU A 72 15.34 -8.87 -11.03
CA LEU A 72 14.82 -7.53 -11.31
C LEU A 72 14.33 -7.36 -12.75
N MET A 73 15.05 -7.92 -13.73
CA MET A 73 14.70 -7.83 -15.15
C MET A 73 13.45 -8.66 -15.49
N SER A 74 13.28 -9.85 -14.90
CA SER A 74 12.05 -10.66 -14.99
C SER A 74 10.87 -10.02 -14.25
N LEU A 75 11.13 -9.25 -13.19
CA LEU A 75 10.09 -8.67 -12.33
C LEU A 75 9.68 -7.26 -12.79
N SER A 76 10.49 -6.60 -13.61
CA SER A 76 10.29 -5.23 -14.14
C SER A 76 8.93 -5.03 -14.85
N GLY A 77 8.46 -6.05 -15.57
CA GLY A 77 7.14 -6.04 -16.24
C GLY A 77 5.97 -5.98 -15.25
N SER A 78 6.03 -6.75 -14.16
CA SER A 78 5.04 -6.72 -13.08
C SER A 78 5.22 -5.49 -12.18
N PHE A 79 6.44 -5.00 -11.95
CA PHE A 79 6.68 -3.84 -11.11
C PHE A 79 6.03 -2.57 -11.65
N ARG A 80 6.05 -2.36 -12.97
CA ARG A 80 5.41 -1.19 -13.59
C ARG A 80 3.89 -1.21 -13.44
N THR A 81 3.26 -2.38 -13.53
CA THR A 81 1.82 -2.52 -13.32
C THR A 81 1.44 -2.35 -11.85
N TRP A 82 2.21 -2.91 -10.91
CA TRP A 82 1.97 -2.69 -9.47
C TRP A 82 2.11 -1.22 -9.07
N ARG A 83 3.13 -0.52 -9.58
CA ARG A 83 3.32 0.93 -9.35
C ARG A 83 2.16 1.75 -9.92
N ALA A 84 1.69 1.40 -11.12
CA ALA A 84 0.55 2.04 -11.74
C ALA A 84 -0.74 1.82 -10.93
N LEU A 85 -0.95 0.62 -10.38
CA LEU A 85 -2.10 0.31 -9.53
C LEU A 85 -2.10 1.11 -8.22
N ILE A 86 -0.96 1.23 -7.54
CA ILE A 86 -0.83 2.04 -6.31
C ILE A 86 -1.03 3.52 -6.62
N MET A 87 -0.47 4.04 -7.72
CA MET A 87 -0.72 5.40 -8.20
C MET A 87 -2.20 5.65 -8.50
N ALA A 88 -2.84 4.72 -9.22
CA ALA A 88 -4.25 4.82 -9.57
C ALA A 88 -5.14 4.77 -8.33
N SER A 89 -4.83 3.91 -7.35
CA SER A 89 -5.51 3.86 -6.04
C SER A 89 -5.44 5.21 -5.32
N ILE A 90 -4.24 5.78 -5.18
CA ILE A 90 -4.05 7.08 -4.51
C ILE A 90 -4.79 8.19 -5.26
N GLY A 91 -4.69 8.22 -6.59
CA GLY A 91 -5.41 9.17 -7.43
C GLY A 91 -6.93 9.07 -7.26
N ALA A 92 -7.48 7.85 -7.34
CA ALA A 92 -8.91 7.60 -7.12
C ALA A 92 -9.37 8.05 -5.73
N GLY A 93 -8.57 7.81 -4.69
CA GLY A 93 -8.84 8.29 -3.34
C GLY A 93 -8.80 9.81 -3.20
N ALA A 94 -7.89 10.49 -3.93
CA ALA A 94 -7.83 11.94 -3.98
C ALA A 94 -9.11 12.54 -4.60
N PHE A 95 -9.55 11.98 -5.74
CA PHE A 95 -10.82 12.38 -6.36
C PHE A 95 -12.01 12.13 -5.44
N ALA A 96 -12.05 10.98 -4.76
CA ALA A 96 -13.09 10.67 -3.78
C ALA A 96 -13.14 11.69 -2.63
N ALA A 97 -11.97 12.07 -2.10
CA ALA A 97 -11.82 13.06 -1.04
C ALA A 97 -12.31 14.45 -1.46
N VAL A 98 -11.94 14.91 -2.66
CA VAL A 98 -12.38 16.20 -3.20
C VAL A 98 -13.90 16.22 -3.40
N ILE A 99 -14.46 15.18 -4.01
CA ILE A 99 -15.91 15.08 -4.24
C ILE A 99 -16.67 15.01 -2.90
N GLY A 100 -16.15 14.25 -1.93
CA GLY A 100 -16.73 14.13 -0.60
C GLY A 100 -16.70 15.45 0.18
N GLY A 101 -15.56 16.15 0.16
CA GLY A 101 -15.38 17.44 0.82
C GLY A 101 -16.25 18.54 0.20
N VAL A 102 -16.23 18.69 -1.13
CA VAL A 102 -17.08 19.65 -1.85
C VAL A 102 -18.56 19.31 -1.66
N GLY A 103 -18.92 18.02 -1.71
CA GLY A 103 -20.28 17.56 -1.48
C GLY A 103 -20.80 17.87 -0.08
N ALA A 104 -19.95 17.74 0.94
CA ALA A 104 -20.30 18.08 2.32
C ALA A 104 -20.52 19.59 2.56
N VAL A 105 -19.75 20.45 1.87
CA VAL A 105 -19.81 21.91 2.05
C VAL A 105 -20.90 22.55 1.19
N TRP A 106 -20.97 22.22 -0.10
CA TRP A 106 -21.85 22.91 -1.06
C TRP A 106 -23.21 22.22 -1.26
N PHE A 107 -23.28 20.89 -1.10
CA PHE A 107 -24.48 20.13 -1.44
C PHE A 107 -24.91 19.16 -0.33
N PRO A 108 -25.23 19.65 0.88
CA PRO A 108 -25.54 18.79 2.03
C PRO A 108 -26.75 17.88 1.83
N LEU A 109 -27.72 18.27 0.99
CA LEU A 109 -28.94 17.48 0.71
C LEU A 109 -28.80 16.50 -0.48
N ARG A 110 -27.72 16.56 -1.28
CA ARG A 110 -27.56 15.63 -2.42
C ARG A 110 -26.88 14.34 -1.99
N GLY A 111 -27.69 13.35 -1.59
CA GLY A 111 -27.21 12.00 -1.24
C GLY A 111 -26.42 11.32 -2.36
N GLN A 112 -26.77 11.53 -3.64
CA GLN A 112 -26.08 10.90 -4.78
C GLN A 112 -24.57 11.20 -4.82
N VAL A 113 -24.15 12.43 -4.46
CA VAL A 113 -22.73 12.82 -4.46
C VAL A 113 -21.96 12.08 -3.37
N LYS A 114 -22.61 11.84 -2.22
CA LYS A 114 -22.04 11.12 -1.09
C LYS A 114 -21.88 9.62 -1.40
N VAL A 115 -22.87 9.00 -2.06
CA VAL A 115 -22.76 7.62 -2.56
C VAL A 115 -21.59 7.49 -3.54
N PHE A 116 -21.48 8.43 -4.47
CA PHE A 116 -20.43 8.39 -5.50
C PHE A 116 -19.02 8.51 -4.88
N SER A 117 -18.83 9.43 -3.94
CA SER A 117 -17.58 9.57 -3.18
C SER A 117 -17.25 8.30 -2.38
N GLY A 118 -18.24 7.74 -1.66
CA GLY A 118 -18.06 6.50 -0.89
C GLY A 118 -17.67 5.30 -1.76
N ALA A 119 -18.32 5.13 -2.91
CA ALA A 119 -17.98 4.08 -3.88
C ALA A 119 -16.55 4.22 -4.42
N LEU A 120 -16.09 5.44 -4.71
CA LEU A 120 -14.70 5.69 -5.14
C LEU A 120 -13.68 5.37 -4.05
N PHE A 121 -13.98 5.62 -2.78
CA PHE A 121 -13.11 5.20 -1.67
C PHE A 121 -13.01 3.68 -1.55
N VAL A 122 -14.13 2.95 -1.70
CA VAL A 122 -14.11 1.48 -1.72
C VAL A 122 -13.28 0.96 -2.88
N LEU A 123 -13.46 1.54 -4.09
CA LEU A 123 -12.68 1.17 -5.27
C LEU A 123 -11.18 1.44 -5.07
N SER A 124 -10.82 2.60 -4.53
CA SER A 124 -9.44 2.97 -4.19
C SER A 124 -8.81 1.94 -3.24
N GLY A 125 -9.53 1.55 -2.18
CA GLY A 125 -9.09 0.54 -1.23
C GLY A 125 -8.86 -0.83 -1.90
N ILE A 126 -9.80 -1.28 -2.74
CA ILE A 126 -9.66 -2.56 -3.46
C ILE A 126 -8.42 -2.56 -4.35
N LEU A 127 -8.15 -1.46 -5.06
CA LEU A 127 -6.93 -1.33 -5.89
C LEU A 127 -5.64 -1.43 -5.06
N LEU A 128 -5.65 -0.95 -3.80
CA LEU A 128 -4.52 -1.10 -2.87
C LEU A 128 -4.41 -2.52 -2.29
N LEU A 129 -5.52 -3.25 -2.20
CA LEU A 129 -5.55 -4.63 -1.71
C LEU A 129 -4.81 -5.59 -2.65
N ILE A 130 -4.88 -5.37 -3.97
CA ILE A 130 -4.23 -6.26 -4.96
C ILE A 130 -2.70 -6.34 -4.74
N PRO A 131 -1.93 -5.23 -4.72
CA PRO A 131 -0.48 -5.27 -4.49
C PRO A 131 -0.11 -5.74 -3.08
N THR A 132 -0.91 -5.39 -2.07
CA THR A 132 -0.65 -5.81 -0.68
C THR A 132 -0.87 -7.32 -0.53
N ALA A 133 -1.97 -7.88 -1.05
CA ALA A 133 -2.22 -9.31 -1.03
C ALA A 133 -1.18 -10.11 -1.83
N TRP A 134 -0.76 -9.59 -2.99
CA TRP A 134 0.31 -10.21 -3.78
C TRP A 134 1.64 -10.27 -3.02
N THR A 135 2.03 -9.16 -2.39
CA THR A 135 3.26 -9.10 -1.59
C THR A 135 3.19 -10.00 -0.35
N CYS A 136 2.02 -10.14 0.29
CA CYS A 136 1.78 -11.15 1.34
C CYS A 136 2.06 -12.56 0.83
N HIS A 137 1.41 -12.95 -0.28
CA HIS A 137 1.48 -14.29 -0.85
C HIS A 137 2.93 -14.68 -1.21
N HIS A 138 3.66 -13.78 -1.86
CA HIS A 138 5.07 -13.99 -2.18
C HIS A 138 6.01 -13.97 -0.97
N THR A 139 5.56 -13.47 0.19
CA THR A 139 6.34 -13.53 1.43
C THR A 139 6.16 -14.87 2.12
N SER A 140 4.98 -15.47 2.03
CA SER A 140 4.65 -16.73 2.68
C SER A 140 5.19 -17.99 1.99
N GLN A 141 5.65 -17.90 0.74
CA GLN A 141 6.21 -19.06 0.04
C GLN A 141 7.61 -19.40 0.58
N PRO A 142 7.82 -20.60 1.16
CA PRO A 142 9.12 -21.01 1.66
C PRO A 142 10.10 -21.16 0.50
N LEU A 143 11.34 -20.68 0.66
CA LEU A 143 12.39 -20.93 -0.32
C LEU A 143 12.82 -22.39 -0.22
N GLU A 144 12.50 -23.18 -1.23
CA GLU A 144 13.06 -24.52 -1.41
C GLU A 144 14.58 -24.39 -1.62
N GLY A 145 15.36 -24.56 -0.54
CA GLY A 145 16.83 -24.61 -0.58
C GLY A 145 17.58 -23.61 0.32
N ALA A 146 16.92 -22.62 0.92
CA ALA A 146 17.58 -21.61 1.77
C ALA A 146 17.02 -21.63 3.21
N VAL A 147 17.39 -22.65 3.99
CA VAL A 147 16.89 -22.89 5.36
C VAL A 147 17.27 -21.76 6.35
N LEU A 148 18.18 -20.86 5.98
CA LEU A 148 18.68 -19.78 6.85
C LEU A 148 18.00 -18.41 6.67
N LEU A 149 17.13 -18.22 5.67
CA LEU A 149 16.56 -16.91 5.35
C LEU A 149 15.08 -16.85 5.69
N ARG A 150 14.74 -16.20 6.81
CA ARG A 150 13.36 -15.95 7.21
C ARG A 150 12.91 -14.60 6.66
N ARG A 151 11.72 -14.58 6.05
CA ARG A 151 11.11 -13.37 5.51
C ARG A 151 9.97 -12.93 6.40
N ASP A 152 10.17 -11.82 7.09
CA ASP A 152 9.17 -11.24 7.97
C ASP A 152 8.45 -10.08 7.28
N TRP A 153 7.25 -9.79 7.78
CA TRP A 153 6.34 -8.81 7.24
C TRP A 153 6.84 -7.41 7.59
N GLY A 154 7.08 -6.58 6.57
CA GLY A 154 7.48 -5.19 6.79
C GLY A 154 6.32 -4.32 7.31
N PRO A 155 6.62 -3.24 8.05
CA PRO A 155 5.60 -2.33 8.59
C PRO A 155 4.70 -1.69 7.51
N ALA A 156 5.18 -1.54 6.27
CA ALA A 156 4.35 -1.02 5.18
C ALA A 156 3.20 -1.97 4.80
N LEU A 157 3.38 -3.29 4.93
CA LEU A 157 2.29 -4.24 4.66
C LEU A 157 1.14 -4.05 5.64
N TYR A 158 1.45 -3.89 6.94
CA TYR A 158 0.44 -3.64 7.96
C TYR A 158 -0.34 -2.35 7.68
N LEU A 159 0.35 -1.28 7.28
CA LEU A 159 -0.30 -0.03 6.92
C LEU A 159 -1.18 -0.15 5.67
N GLY A 160 -0.79 -0.98 4.70
CA GLY A 160 -1.62 -1.28 3.53
C GLY A 160 -2.95 -1.96 3.91
N TRP A 161 -2.90 -2.95 4.81
CA TRP A 161 -4.11 -3.60 5.33
C TRP A 161 -4.98 -2.64 6.14
N ILE A 162 -4.38 -1.86 7.04
CA ILE A 162 -5.07 -0.84 7.83
C ILE A 162 -5.76 0.16 6.89
N SER A 163 -5.04 0.66 5.89
CA SER A 163 -5.57 1.60 4.90
C SER A 163 -6.79 1.04 4.16
N PHE A 164 -6.70 -0.19 3.66
CA PHE A 164 -7.80 -0.88 3.00
C PHE A 164 -9.02 -0.97 3.91
N SER A 165 -8.85 -1.44 5.15
CA SER A 165 -9.94 -1.58 6.11
C SER A 165 -10.61 -0.24 6.43
N LEU A 166 -9.83 0.84 6.62
CA LEU A 166 -10.39 2.16 6.90
C LEU A 166 -11.13 2.74 5.69
N MET A 167 -10.58 2.63 4.48
CA MET A 167 -11.26 3.10 3.27
C MET A 167 -12.57 2.35 3.02
N LEU A 168 -12.57 1.02 3.24
CA LEU A 168 -13.76 0.21 3.05
C LEU A 168 -14.82 0.51 4.10
N ALA A 169 -14.43 0.63 5.37
CA ALA A 169 -15.34 1.01 6.45
C ALA A 169 -15.94 2.42 6.22
N GLY A 170 -15.11 3.41 5.89
CA GLY A 170 -15.56 4.78 5.62
C GLY A 170 -16.46 4.87 4.39
N GLY A 171 -16.13 4.16 3.31
CA GLY A 171 -16.93 4.11 2.09
C GLY A 171 -18.28 3.40 2.26
N VAL A 172 -18.30 2.26 2.95
CA VAL A 172 -19.55 1.53 3.26
C VAL A 172 -20.44 2.35 4.20
N LEU A 173 -19.88 2.95 5.24
CA LEU A 173 -20.62 3.81 6.16
C LEU A 173 -21.25 5.02 5.43
N SER A 174 -20.51 5.62 4.49
CA SER A 174 -21.00 6.73 3.67
C SER A 174 -22.15 6.31 2.75
N ASN A 175 -22.09 5.10 2.18
CA ASN A 175 -23.15 4.57 1.32
C ASN A 175 -24.41 4.17 2.11
N PHE A 176 -24.23 3.55 3.28
CA PHE A 176 -25.33 3.05 4.10
C PHE A 176 -26.19 4.18 4.70
N LEU A 177 -25.59 5.33 5.00
CA LEU A 177 -26.28 6.43 5.66
C LEU A 177 -27.36 7.14 4.80
N ILE A 178 -27.38 6.86 3.50
CA ILE A 178 -28.27 7.52 2.52
C ILE A 178 -29.55 6.70 2.28
N LEU A 179 -29.54 5.41 2.66
CA LEU A 179 -30.72 4.54 2.74
C LEU A 179 -31.55 4.86 4.01
#